data_AF-A0A6J7I070-F1
#
_entry.id   AF-A0A6J7I070-F1
#
_cell.length_a   1.000
_cell.length_b   1.000
_cell.length_c   1.000
_cell.angle_alpha   90.00
_cell.angle_beta   90.00
_cell.angle_gamma   90.00
#
_symmetry.space_group_name_H-M   'P 1'
#
loop_
_entity.id
_entity.type
_entity.pdbx_description
1 polymer ?
#
loop_
_entity_poly.entity_id
_entity_poly.type
_entity_poly.pdbx_seq_one_letter_code
_entity_poly.pdbx_strand_id
1 'polypeptide(L)'
;MSTPTAVHRPAAPVLDERRILLVRAAVGLLWAVAVVVALGGDATRTDTEVPVVAALLLAAYPSIDVLASLRATRDAGPSGRLARVTATVGILAVAAVAVASLTSDAGATLAAFGAWAAVSGALQLVVAVRRRGERGRPAMIVSGGLSTVAGLSFVAAAGRTDADLVTLAGYMAVGAVLYLVSASRTRVAR
;
A
#
# COMPACT_ATOMS: atom_id res chain seq x y z
N MET A 1 17.94 -46.82 -22.01
CA MET A 1 17.45 -45.99 -20.89
C MET A 1 18.15 -44.65 -20.98
N SER A 2 17.44 -43.58 -21.35
CA SER A 2 18.00 -42.24 -21.49
C SER A 2 17.45 -41.35 -20.38
N THR A 3 18.32 -40.89 -19.49
CA THR A 3 17.98 -40.00 -18.38
C THR A 3 17.74 -38.59 -18.92
N PRO A 4 16.60 -37.93 -18.63
CA PRO A 4 16.37 -36.56 -19.08
C PRO A 4 17.34 -35.61 -18.36
N THR A 5 18.12 -34.85 -19.13
CA THR A 5 18.99 -33.78 -18.62
C THR A 5 18.11 -32.64 -18.12
N ALA A 6 18.11 -32.39 -16.81
CA ALA A 6 17.40 -31.26 -16.23
C ALA A 6 18.07 -29.95 -16.71
N VAL A 7 17.34 -29.17 -17.51
CA VAL A 7 17.76 -27.84 -17.95
C VAL A 7 17.80 -26.93 -16.71
N HIS A 8 19.00 -26.60 -16.24
CA HIS A 8 19.21 -25.65 -15.15
C HIS A 8 18.84 -24.25 -15.66
N ARG A 9 17.61 -23.81 -15.37
CA ARG A 9 17.17 -22.45 -15.68
C ARG A 9 17.89 -21.49 -14.73
N PRO A 10 18.70 -20.54 -15.21
CA PRO A 10 19.41 -19.61 -14.33
C PRO A 10 18.39 -18.83 -13.49
N ALA A 11 18.57 -18.84 -12.17
CA ALA A 11 17.75 -18.06 -11.26
C ALA A 11 17.93 -16.57 -11.59
N ALA A 12 16.83 -15.86 -11.86
CA ALA A 12 16.85 -14.42 -12.02
C ALA A 12 17.48 -13.77 -10.76
N PRO A 13 18.23 -12.67 -10.89
CA PRO A 13 18.88 -12.03 -9.75
C PRO A 13 17.82 -11.63 -8.72
N VAL A 14 17.81 -12.32 -7.58
CA VAL A 14 16.96 -11.98 -6.44
C VAL A 14 17.53 -10.68 -5.87
N LEU A 15 16.78 -9.57 -6.01
CA LEU A 15 17.15 -8.32 -5.37
C LEU A 15 17.27 -8.54 -3.85
N ASP A 16 18.39 -8.08 -3.28
CA ASP A 16 18.60 -8.07 -1.84
C ASP A 16 17.42 -7.41 -1.10
N GLU A 17 16.99 -7.98 0.03
CA GLU A 17 15.84 -7.54 0.83
C GLU A 17 15.95 -6.05 1.19
N ARG A 18 17.15 -5.62 1.55
CA ARG A 18 17.45 -4.21 1.83
C ARG A 18 17.20 -3.31 0.62
N ARG A 19 17.59 -3.74 -0.58
CA ARG A 19 17.33 -2.97 -1.83
C ARG A 19 15.84 -2.86 -2.09
N ILE A 20 15.07 -3.92 -1.88
CA ILE A 20 13.60 -3.90 -2.04
C ILE A 20 12.98 -2.87 -1.09
N LEU A 21 13.40 -2.85 0.17
CA LEU A 21 12.91 -1.90 1.17
C LEU A 21 13.27 -0.45 0.80
N LEU A 22 14.50 -0.19 0.35
CA LEU A 22 14.93 1.15 -0.08
C LEU A 22 14.15 1.63 -1.32
N VAL A 23 13.92 0.76 -2.30
CA VAL A 23 13.10 1.10 -3.48
C VAL A 23 11.68 1.43 -3.05
N ARG A 24 11.07 0.64 -2.16
CA ARG A 24 9.73 0.93 -1.63
C ARG A 24 9.67 2.27 -0.89
N ALA A 25 10.69 2.59 -0.10
CA ALA A 25 10.79 3.88 0.57
C ALA A 25 10.87 5.04 -0.43
N ALA A 26 11.75 4.94 -1.43
CA ALA A 26 11.91 5.97 -2.45
C ALA A 26 10.62 6.16 -3.25
N VAL A 27 9.99 5.07 -3.69
CA VAL A 27 8.70 5.12 -4.39
C VAL A 27 7.63 5.76 -3.52
N GLY A 28 7.53 5.39 -2.24
CA GLY A 28 6.54 5.97 -1.32
C GLY A 28 6.73 7.49 -1.10
N LEU A 29 7.98 7.95 -0.94
CA LEU A 29 8.29 9.37 -0.82
C LEU A 29 7.98 10.12 -2.11
N LEU A 30 8.37 9.57 -3.26
CA LEU A 30 8.07 10.17 -4.57
C LEU A 30 6.56 10.25 -4.80
N TRP A 31 5.81 9.22 -4.41
CA TRP A 31 4.35 9.21 -4.50
C TRP A 31 3.72 10.29 -3.62
N ALA A 32 4.20 10.42 -2.37
CA ALA A 32 3.73 11.45 -1.44
C ALA A 32 3.95 12.85 -2.02
N VAL A 33 5.17 13.13 -2.52
CA VAL A 33 5.49 14.40 -3.16
C VAL A 33 4.64 14.63 -4.41
N ALA A 34 4.49 13.61 -5.26
CA ALA A 34 3.68 13.72 -6.47
C ALA A 34 2.21 14.04 -6.16
N VAL A 35 1.64 13.42 -5.11
CA VAL A 35 0.27 13.73 -4.66
C VAL A 35 0.18 15.18 -4.18
N VAL A 36 1.10 15.65 -3.32
CA VAL A 36 1.10 17.04 -2.86
C VAL A 36 1.21 18.03 -4.02
N VAL A 37 2.13 17.78 -4.96
CA VAL A 37 2.30 18.62 -6.14
C VAL A 37 1.06 18.60 -7.03
N ALA A 38 0.43 17.44 -7.22
CA ALA A 38 -0.75 17.28 -8.06
C ALA A 38 -2.02 17.87 -7.44
N LEU A 39 -2.13 17.87 -6.11
CA LEU A 39 -3.20 18.54 -5.37
C LEU A 39 -3.08 20.07 -5.50
N GLY A 40 -1.86 20.61 -5.57
CA GLY A 40 -1.63 22.05 -5.65
C GLY A 40 -1.87 22.76 -4.31
N GLY A 41 -1.75 24.10 -4.32
CA GLY A 41 -1.82 24.93 -3.10
C GLY A 41 -3.22 25.12 -2.50
N ASP A 42 -4.28 24.86 -3.27
CA ASP A 42 -5.67 25.17 -2.91
C ASP A 42 -6.51 23.93 -2.52
N ALA A 43 -5.92 22.74 -2.48
CA ALA A 43 -6.63 21.49 -2.19
C ALA A 43 -6.95 21.30 -0.70
N THR A 44 -7.75 22.20 -0.12
CA THR A 44 -8.22 22.11 1.27
C THR A 44 -9.60 22.73 1.40
N ARG A 45 -10.62 22.10 0.81
CA ARG A 45 -12.04 22.25 1.17
C ARG A 45 -12.83 21.07 0.65
N THR A 46 -13.76 20.58 1.46
CA THR A 46 -14.61 19.41 1.17
C THR A 46 -15.42 19.55 -0.12
N ASP A 47 -15.55 20.76 -0.69
CA ASP A 47 -16.33 21.04 -1.91
C ASP A 47 -15.48 21.29 -3.17
N THR A 48 -14.17 21.01 -3.13
CA THR A 48 -13.28 21.25 -4.28
C THR A 48 -13.11 19.98 -5.10
N GLU A 49 -13.21 20.11 -6.42
CA GLU A 49 -12.92 19.03 -7.36
C GLU A 49 -11.48 18.54 -7.17
N VAL A 50 -11.30 17.22 -7.09
CA VAL A 50 -9.96 16.63 -6.99
C VAL A 50 -9.29 16.73 -8.36
N PRO A 51 -8.09 17.34 -8.48
CA PRO A 51 -7.39 17.40 -9.75
C PRO A 51 -7.20 16.00 -10.33
N VAL A 52 -7.45 15.83 -11.64
CA VAL A 52 -7.42 14.51 -12.30
C VAL A 52 -6.10 13.78 -12.07
N VAL A 53 -4.98 14.50 -12.06
CA VAL A 53 -3.66 13.89 -11.79
C VAL A 53 -3.58 13.35 -10.37
N ALA A 54 -4.08 14.08 -9.37
CA ALA A 54 -4.13 13.62 -7.98
C ALA A 54 -5.08 12.43 -7.83
N ALA A 55 -6.26 12.48 -8.47
CA ALA A 55 -7.23 11.38 -8.51
C ALA A 55 -6.58 10.08 -9.03
N LEU A 56 -5.84 10.16 -10.15
CA LEU A 56 -5.16 9.01 -10.74
C LEU A 56 -4.03 8.48 -9.83
N LEU A 57 -3.24 9.36 -9.20
CA LEU A 57 -2.18 8.97 -8.28
C LEU A 57 -2.73 8.26 -7.03
N LEU A 58 -3.82 8.79 -6.46
CA LEU A 58 -4.49 8.20 -5.30
C LEU A 58 -5.13 6.86 -5.66
N ALA A 59 -5.83 6.78 -6.79
CA ALA A 59 -6.46 5.54 -7.26
C ALA A 59 -5.43 4.46 -7.63
N ALA A 60 -4.26 4.85 -8.14
CA ALA A 60 -3.20 3.91 -8.46
C ALA A 60 -2.51 3.34 -7.21
N TYR A 61 -2.54 4.02 -6.07
CA TYR A 61 -1.79 3.62 -4.88
C TYR A 61 -2.21 2.23 -4.32
N PRO A 62 -3.51 1.89 -4.18
CA PRO A 62 -3.95 0.55 -3.76
C PRO A 62 -3.44 -0.61 -4.64
N SER A 63 -2.99 -0.34 -5.88
CA SER A 63 -2.45 -1.37 -6.77
C SER A 63 -1.20 -2.05 -6.22
N ILE A 64 -0.47 -1.41 -5.31
CA ILE A 64 0.71 -1.98 -4.65
C ILE A 64 0.33 -3.27 -3.90
N ASP A 65 -0.82 -3.28 -3.22
CA ASP A 65 -1.33 -4.45 -2.49
C ASP A 65 -1.75 -5.57 -3.45
N VAL A 66 -2.31 -5.20 -4.61
CA VAL A 66 -2.66 -6.15 -5.68
C VAL A 66 -1.40 -6.84 -6.17
N LEU A 67 -0.36 -6.09 -6.52
CA LEU A 67 0.91 -6.62 -7.01
C LEU A 67 1.60 -7.50 -5.96
N ALA A 68 1.62 -7.06 -4.70
CA ALA A 68 2.19 -7.83 -3.60
C ALA A 68 1.43 -9.15 -3.38
N SER A 69 0.11 -9.10 -3.44
CA SER A 69 -0.77 -10.25 -3.28
C SER A 69 -0.65 -11.24 -4.42
N LEU A 70 -0.61 -10.77 -5.68
CA LEU A 70 -0.43 -11.63 -6.85
C LEU A 70 0.91 -12.36 -6.81
N ARG A 71 2.00 -11.69 -6.38
CA ARG A 71 3.28 -12.37 -6.13
C ARG A 71 3.12 -13.44 -5.05
N ALA A 72 2.52 -13.10 -3.92
CA ALA A 72 2.29 -14.05 -2.84
C ALA A 72 1.41 -15.26 -3.24
N THR A 73 0.49 -15.10 -4.19
CA THR A 73 -0.29 -16.23 -4.75
C THR A 73 0.53 -17.17 -5.63
N ARG A 74 1.56 -16.67 -6.31
CA ARG A 74 2.46 -17.50 -7.13
C ARG A 74 3.34 -18.39 -6.27
N ASP A 75 3.63 -17.93 -5.06
CA ASP A 75 4.57 -18.57 -4.14
C ASP A 75 3.88 -19.52 -3.12
N ALA A 76 2.54 -19.66 -3.10
CA ALA A 76 1.89 -20.33 -1.97
C ALA A 76 0.53 -21.04 -2.19
N GLY A 77 0.38 -22.20 -1.52
CA GLY A 77 -0.84 -23.01 -1.30
C GLY A 77 -1.91 -22.37 -0.38
N PRO A 78 -2.28 -22.89 0.82
CA PRO A 78 -3.39 -22.38 1.65
C PRO A 78 -3.35 -20.86 1.96
N SER A 79 -2.15 -20.29 1.97
CA SER A 79 -1.85 -18.85 2.10
C SER A 79 -2.41 -18.01 0.95
N GLY A 80 -2.71 -18.62 -0.20
CA GLY A 80 -3.24 -17.96 -1.39
C GLY A 80 -4.66 -17.40 -1.21
N ARG A 81 -5.46 -17.91 -0.26
CA ARG A 81 -6.81 -17.36 -0.01
C ARG A 81 -6.74 -15.93 0.51
N LEU A 82 -5.90 -15.68 1.53
CA LEU A 82 -5.72 -14.32 2.07
C LEU A 82 -5.12 -13.38 1.03
N ALA A 83 -4.11 -13.86 0.28
CA ALA A 83 -3.53 -13.08 -0.80
C ALA A 83 -4.59 -12.73 -1.87
N ARG A 84 -5.46 -13.67 -2.28
CA ARG A 84 -6.58 -13.36 -3.18
C ARG A 84 -7.53 -12.32 -2.61
N VAL A 85 -7.90 -12.43 -1.34
CA VAL A 85 -8.77 -11.43 -0.68
C VAL A 85 -8.12 -10.05 -0.70
N THR A 86 -6.84 -9.94 -0.32
CA THR A 86 -6.10 -8.67 -0.37
C THR A 86 -6.01 -8.13 -1.80
N ALA A 87 -5.80 -8.97 -2.81
CA ALA A 87 -5.83 -8.55 -4.21
C ALA A 87 -7.21 -8.03 -4.63
N THR A 88 -8.29 -8.73 -4.29
CA THR A 88 -9.66 -8.28 -4.58
C THR A 88 -9.98 -6.96 -3.89
N VAL A 89 -9.63 -6.81 -2.61
CA VAL A 89 -9.80 -5.55 -1.86
C VAL A 89 -9.02 -4.42 -2.54
N GLY A 90 -7.77 -4.66 -2.95
CA GLY A 90 -6.97 -3.68 -3.67
C GLY A 90 -7.60 -3.26 -5.00
N ILE A 91 -8.10 -4.21 -5.80
CA ILE A 91 -8.76 -3.92 -7.10
C ILE A 91 -10.03 -3.08 -6.88
N LEU A 92 -10.87 -3.47 -5.91
CA LEU A 92 -12.08 -2.73 -5.58
C LEU A 92 -11.75 -1.33 -5.06
N ALA A 93 -10.69 -1.19 -4.28
CA ALA A 93 -10.21 0.09 -3.79
C ALA A 93 -9.71 1.01 -4.92
N VAL A 94 -8.98 0.48 -5.91
CA VAL A 94 -8.57 1.25 -7.10
C VAL A 94 -9.81 1.85 -7.76
N ALA A 95 -10.84 1.04 -8.02
CA ALA A 95 -12.07 1.50 -8.66
C ALA A 95 -12.83 2.51 -7.78
N ALA A 96 -12.99 2.22 -6.48
CA ALA A 96 -13.71 3.08 -5.56
C ALA A 96 -13.04 4.45 -5.38
N VAL A 97 -11.71 4.50 -5.23
CA VAL A 97 -10.97 5.75 -5.11
C VAL A 97 -11.00 6.53 -6.43
N ALA A 98 -10.89 5.85 -7.58
CA ALA A 98 -10.99 6.51 -8.88
C ALA A 98 -12.37 7.16 -9.08
N VAL A 99 -13.46 6.42 -8.81
CA VAL A 99 -14.82 6.95 -8.92
C VAL A 99 -15.01 8.11 -7.96
N ALA A 100 -14.70 7.93 -6.66
CA ALA A 100 -14.86 8.99 -5.66
C ALA A 100 -14.08 10.26 -6.02
N SER A 101 -12.84 10.12 -6.51
CA SER A 101 -12.01 11.27 -6.87
C SER A 101 -12.45 11.98 -8.14
N LEU A 102 -13.03 11.25 -9.11
CA LEU A 102 -13.39 11.81 -10.42
C LEU A 102 -14.84 12.29 -10.51
N THR A 103 -15.73 11.81 -9.64
CA THR A 103 -17.17 12.09 -9.74
C THR A 103 -17.77 12.71 -8.48
N SER A 104 -16.97 12.91 -7.44
CA SER A 104 -17.45 13.42 -6.15
C SER A 104 -16.49 14.47 -5.62
N ASP A 105 -16.12 14.38 -4.35
CA ASP A 105 -15.37 15.42 -3.66
C ASP A 105 -14.19 14.84 -2.85
N ALA A 106 -13.45 15.74 -2.20
CA ALA A 106 -12.31 15.40 -1.37
C ALA A 106 -12.70 14.49 -0.17
N GLY A 107 -13.87 14.70 0.42
CA GLY A 107 -14.38 13.87 1.52
C GLY A 107 -14.66 12.44 1.08
N ALA A 108 -15.39 12.26 -0.01
CA ALA A 108 -15.67 10.95 -0.60
C ALA A 108 -14.37 10.20 -0.96
N THR A 109 -13.40 10.93 -1.53
CA THR A 109 -12.07 10.40 -1.84
C THR A 109 -11.32 9.94 -0.59
N LEU A 110 -11.31 10.77 0.45
CA LEU A 110 -10.68 10.49 1.74
C LEU A 110 -11.32 9.27 2.43
N ALA A 111 -12.65 9.14 2.37
CA ALA A 111 -13.38 7.99 2.88
C ALA A 111 -13.04 6.70 2.13
N ALA A 112 -13.05 6.73 0.79
CA ALA A 112 -12.75 5.56 -0.03
C ALA A 112 -11.31 5.06 0.20
N PHE A 113 -10.35 5.99 0.25
CA PHE A 113 -8.96 5.67 0.54
C PHE A 113 -8.79 5.17 1.99
N GLY A 114 -9.45 5.82 2.95
CA GLY A 114 -9.43 5.45 4.36
C GLY A 114 -9.98 4.06 4.62
N ALA A 115 -11.11 3.71 4.00
CA ALA A 115 -11.71 2.38 4.10
C ALA A 115 -10.76 1.30 3.56
N TRP A 116 -10.12 1.55 2.42
CA TRP A 116 -9.08 0.65 1.89
C TRP A 116 -7.92 0.49 2.87
N ALA A 117 -7.34 1.60 3.35
CA ALA A 117 -6.20 1.57 4.26
C ALA A 117 -6.52 0.81 5.55
N ALA A 118 -7.76 0.95 6.05
CA ALA A 118 -8.24 0.24 7.22
C ALA A 118 -8.33 -1.28 6.99
N VAL A 119 -8.98 -1.69 5.89
CA VAL A 119 -9.17 -3.10 5.56
C VAL A 119 -7.84 -3.78 5.22
N SER A 120 -6.99 -3.13 4.40
CA SER A 120 -5.66 -3.65 4.07
C SER A 120 -4.77 -3.79 5.29
N GLY A 121 -4.76 -2.79 6.19
CA GLY A 121 -4.05 -2.85 7.46
C GLY A 121 -4.51 -4.01 8.34
N ALA A 122 -5.82 -4.21 8.46
CA ALA A 122 -6.40 -5.33 9.21
C ALA A 122 -6.03 -6.69 8.59
N LEU A 123 -6.08 -6.82 7.26
CA LEU A 123 -5.65 -8.04 6.57
C LEU A 123 -4.15 -8.32 6.80
N GLN A 124 -3.31 -7.28 6.80
CA GLN A 124 -1.89 -7.40 7.12
C GLN A 124 -1.67 -7.89 8.56
N LEU A 125 -2.46 -7.41 9.53
CA LEU A 125 -2.45 -7.91 10.91
C LEU A 125 -2.86 -9.39 10.98
N VAL A 126 -3.91 -9.80 10.26
CA VAL A 126 -4.33 -11.21 10.20
C VAL A 126 -3.20 -12.08 9.64
N VAL A 127 -2.50 -11.63 8.59
CA VAL A 127 -1.33 -12.32 8.04
C VAL A 127 -0.22 -12.43 9.10
N ALA A 128 0.09 -11.35 9.81
CA ALA A 128 1.12 -11.35 10.85
C ALA A 128 0.81 -12.33 12.00
N VAL A 129 -0.46 -12.42 12.40
CA VAL A 129 -0.93 -13.35 13.45
C VAL A 129 -0.82 -14.80 12.97
N ARG A 130 -1.13 -15.07 11.70
CA ARG A 130 -1.06 -16.42 11.11
C ARG A 130 0.37 -16.89 10.83
N ARG A 131 1.29 -15.97 10.52
CA ARG A 131 2.71 -16.25 10.20
C ARG A 131 3.61 -16.10 11.43
N ARG A 132 3.44 -16.99 12.41
CA ARG A 132 4.29 -16.98 13.62
C ARG A 132 5.73 -17.39 13.27
N GLY A 133 6.71 -16.68 13.85
CA GLY A 133 8.13 -17.02 13.72
C GLY A 133 8.89 -16.33 12.57
N GLU A 134 8.22 -15.58 11.69
CA GLU A 134 8.89 -14.84 10.62
C GLU A 134 9.60 -13.57 11.14
N ARG A 135 10.84 -13.32 10.67
CA ARG A 135 11.65 -12.16 11.07
C ARG A 135 10.98 -10.80 10.79
N GLY A 136 10.13 -10.73 9.76
CA GLY A 136 9.39 -9.53 9.38
C GLY A 136 8.11 -9.25 10.17
N ARG A 137 7.67 -10.17 11.05
CA ARG A 137 6.38 -10.08 11.75
C ARG A 137 6.20 -8.78 12.57
N PRO A 138 7.18 -8.30 13.37
CA PRO A 138 6.97 -7.08 14.16
C PRO A 138 6.74 -5.84 13.30
N ALA A 139 7.46 -5.71 12.19
CA ALA A 139 7.27 -4.61 11.24
C ALA A 139 5.88 -4.69 10.57
N MET A 140 5.42 -5.90 10.25
CA MET A 140 4.10 -6.15 9.70
C MET A 140 2.98 -5.76 10.68
N ILE A 141 3.15 -6.05 11.98
CA ILE A 141 2.18 -5.65 13.03
C ILE A 141 2.11 -4.12 13.16
N VAL A 142 3.26 -3.46 13.25
CA VAL A 142 3.31 -1.99 13.40
C VAL A 142 2.72 -1.31 12.16
N SER A 143 3.14 -1.72 10.97
CA SER A 143 2.62 -1.16 9.71
C SER A 143 1.12 -1.40 9.55
N GLY A 144 0.65 -2.63 9.80
CA GLY A 144 -0.76 -2.97 9.68
C GLY A 144 -1.61 -2.20 10.68
N GLY A 145 -1.16 -2.09 11.94
CA GLY A 145 -1.86 -1.34 12.98
C GLY A 145 -1.94 0.16 12.69
N LEU A 146 -0.83 0.78 12.29
CA LEU A 146 -0.82 2.20 11.91
C LEU A 146 -1.72 2.45 10.70
N SER A 147 -1.71 1.57 9.70
CA SER A 147 -2.59 1.70 8.55
C SER A 147 -4.06 1.57 8.92
N THR A 148 -4.40 0.63 9.83
CA THR A 148 -5.76 0.47 10.32
C THR A 148 -6.25 1.74 11.02
N VAL A 149 -5.45 2.27 11.94
CA VAL A 149 -5.80 3.48 12.70
C VAL A 149 -5.91 4.69 11.77
N ALA A 150 -4.93 4.91 10.90
CA ALA A 150 -4.95 6.02 9.95
C ALA A 150 -6.17 5.95 9.01
N GLY A 151 -6.48 4.76 8.48
CA GLY A 151 -7.64 4.57 7.61
C GLY A 151 -8.97 4.89 8.31
N LEU A 152 -9.14 4.46 9.57
CA LEU A 152 -10.30 4.81 10.38
C LEU A 152 -10.37 6.32 10.66
N SER A 153 -9.24 6.96 10.93
CA SER A 153 -9.17 8.41 11.10
C SER A 153 -9.56 9.18 9.83
N PHE A 154 -9.16 8.70 8.64
CA PHE A 154 -9.57 9.29 7.36
C PHE A 154 -11.07 9.16 7.12
N VAL A 155 -11.66 7.99 7.38
CA VAL A 155 -13.11 7.80 7.27
C VAL A 155 -13.86 8.72 8.24
N ALA A 156 -13.37 8.89 9.47
CA ALA A 156 -13.97 9.80 10.42
C ALA A 156 -13.83 11.28 10.01
N ALA A 157 -12.71 11.64 9.37
CA ALA A 157 -12.45 13.00 8.89
C ALA A 157 -13.24 13.35 7.61
N ALA A 158 -13.59 12.35 6.80
CA ALA A 158 -14.26 12.54 5.50
C ALA A 158 -15.61 13.26 5.58
N GLY A 159 -16.34 13.12 6.69
CA GLY A 159 -17.63 13.80 6.90
C GLY A 159 -17.51 15.23 7.42
N ARG A 160 -16.29 15.76 7.58
CA ARG A 160 -16.06 17.11 8.08
C ARG A 160 -15.91 18.11 6.92
N THR A 161 -16.18 19.38 7.21
CA THR A 161 -16.07 20.49 6.24
C THR A 161 -14.63 20.87 5.87
N ASP A 162 -13.65 20.22 6.49
CA ASP A 162 -12.21 20.41 6.32
C ASP A 162 -11.50 19.13 5.85
N ALA A 163 -12.14 18.31 5.00
CA ALA A 163 -11.52 17.10 4.46
C ALA A 163 -10.24 17.46 3.66
N ASP A 164 -9.09 17.05 4.20
CA ASP A 164 -7.78 17.39 3.67
C ASP A 164 -7.06 16.17 3.08
N LEU A 165 -6.92 16.15 1.75
CA LEU A 165 -6.24 15.07 1.02
C LEU A 165 -4.72 15.10 1.20
N VAL A 166 -4.13 16.20 1.68
CA VAL A 166 -2.70 16.26 2.02
C VAL A 166 -2.35 15.24 3.11
N THR A 167 -3.31 14.92 3.99
CA THR A 167 -3.14 13.88 5.01
C THR A 167 -2.84 12.49 4.41
N LEU A 168 -3.34 12.21 3.20
CA LEU A 168 -3.04 10.97 2.48
C LEU A 168 -1.57 10.90 2.04
N ALA A 169 -0.99 12.03 1.62
CA ALA A 169 0.44 12.09 1.33
C ALA A 169 1.28 11.86 2.59
N GLY A 170 0.85 12.39 3.74
CA GLY A 170 1.45 12.11 5.04
C GLY A 170 1.45 10.62 5.37
N TYR A 171 0.35 9.91 5.10
CA TYR A 171 0.26 8.45 5.25
C TYR A 171 1.30 7.71 4.39
N MET A 172 1.46 8.10 3.11
CA MET A 172 2.46 7.52 2.22
C MET A 172 3.89 7.75 2.72
N ALA A 173 4.17 8.96 3.22
CA ALA A 173 5.46 9.32 3.78
C ALA A 173 5.79 8.51 5.05
N VAL A 174 4.83 8.32 5.96
CA VAL A 174 5.00 7.45 7.13
C VAL A 174 5.33 6.02 6.71
N GLY A 175 4.62 5.47 5.72
CA GLY A 175 4.93 4.15 5.15
C GLY A 175 6.36 4.07 4.62
N ALA A 176 6.84 5.10 3.91
CA ALA A 176 8.21 5.18 3.44
C ALA A 176 9.25 5.20 4.57
N VAL A 177 8.99 5.96 5.64
CA VAL A 177 9.86 5.99 6.83
C VAL A 177 9.94 4.61 7.48
N LEU A 178 8.83 3.89 7.59
CA LEU A 178 8.83 2.52 8.11
C LEU A 178 9.71 1.59 7.26
N TYR A 179 9.67 1.72 5.92
CA TYR A 179 10.56 0.97 5.04
C TYR A 179 12.04 1.32 5.26
N LEU A 180 12.39 2.59 5.45
CA LEU A 180 13.76 3.02 5.78
C LEU A 180 14.23 2.42 7.11
N VAL A 181 13.36 2.42 8.13
CA VAL A 181 13.65 1.80 9.44
C VAL A 181 13.83 0.29 9.31
N SER A 182 13.04 -0.39 8.49
CA SER A 182 13.25 -1.82 8.21
C SER A 182 14.55 -2.08 7.44
N ALA A 183 14.91 -1.21 6.49
CA ALA A 183 16.13 -1.31 5.70
C ALA A 183 17.42 -1.08 6.53
N SER A 184 17.35 -0.28 7.60
CA SER A 184 18.48 -0.07 8.51
C SER A 184 18.70 -1.24 9.47
N ARG A 185 17.64 -2.01 9.77
CA ARG A 185 17.67 -3.18 10.66
C ARG A 185 18.04 -4.48 9.95
N THR A 186 17.88 -4.55 8.63
CA THR A 186 18.28 -5.71 7.82
C THR A 186 19.80 -5.71 7.66
N ARG A 187 20.46 -6.76 8.20
CA ARG A 187 21.92 -6.93 8.05
C ARG A 187 22.19 -7.42 6.63
N VAL A 188 23.09 -6.74 5.92
CA VAL A 188 23.63 -7.24 4.65
C VAL A 188 24.34 -8.57 4.94
N ALA A 189 23.90 -9.66 4.33
CA ALA A 189 24.67 -10.89 4.32
C ALA A 189 25.99 -10.56 3.60
N ARG A 190 27.08 -10.49 4.36
CA ARG A 190 28.44 -10.36 3.81
C ARG A 190 28.90 -11.71 3.31
#